data_AF-N4XMF0-F1
#
_entry.id   AF-N4XMF0-F1
#
_cell.length_a   1.000
_cell.length_b   1.000
_cell.length_c   1.000
_cell.angle_alpha   90.00
_cell.angle_beta   90.00
_cell.angle_gamma   90.00
#
_symmetry.space_group_name_H-M   'P 1'
#
loop_
_entity.id
_entity.type
_entity.pdbx_description
1 polymer ?
#
loop_
_entity_poly.entity_id
_entity_poly.type
_entity_poly.pdbx_seq_one_letter_code
_entity_poly.pdbx_strand_id
1 'polypeptide(L)'
;MFASGWKKVLSVAAVVLALSSGQVLAACTDGPGWTPEEFAEYQSLNDTTGWAGMEKLAQCTIDADELTPAKSHGRFEARAGGREWQGYSSSGCSGAQTAVTSGFGCGVCVSATNFYFYSGWLWRERAANPYPTADYYTQSGCRGTKLHHQGIEGSQTTSCNSVNRAASVILYQGC
;
A
#
# COMPACT_ATOMS: atom_id res chain seq x y z
N MET A 1 -10.02 -38.40 -40.30
CA MET A 1 -9.93 -38.88 -38.90
C MET A 1 -8.84 -38.09 -38.20
N PHE A 2 -9.13 -37.64 -36.98
CA PHE A 2 -8.61 -36.44 -36.33
C PHE A 2 -7.12 -36.45 -35.99
N ALA A 3 -6.42 -35.34 -36.31
CA ALA A 3 -5.14 -34.99 -35.73
C ALA A 3 -5.37 -34.32 -34.35
N SER A 4 -4.93 -34.99 -33.28
CA SER A 4 -5.01 -34.51 -31.90
C SER A 4 -3.89 -33.49 -31.64
N GLY A 5 -4.26 -32.22 -31.52
CA GLY A 5 -3.36 -31.14 -31.11
C GLY A 5 -3.05 -31.21 -29.61
N TRP A 6 -1.76 -31.26 -29.27
CA TRP A 6 -1.29 -31.08 -27.90
C TRP A 6 -1.10 -29.60 -27.57
N LYS A 7 -1.62 -29.26 -26.39
CA LYS A 7 -1.82 -27.92 -25.84
C LYS A 7 -0.48 -27.22 -25.61
N LYS A 8 -0.28 -26.07 -26.26
CA LYS A 8 0.67 -25.07 -25.78
C LYS A 8 0.02 -24.33 -24.62
N VAL A 9 0.53 -24.56 -23.41
CA VAL A 9 0.21 -23.76 -22.23
C VAL A 9 0.80 -22.37 -22.47
N LEU A 10 -0.04 -21.39 -22.78
CA LEU A 10 0.34 -19.99 -22.66
C LEU A 10 0.30 -19.64 -21.17
N SER A 11 1.47 -19.52 -20.54
CA SER A 11 1.59 -18.72 -19.32
C SER A 11 1.32 -17.27 -19.70
N VAL A 12 0.13 -16.78 -19.36
CA VAL A 12 -0.19 -15.36 -19.46
C VAL A 12 0.51 -14.67 -18.30
N ALA A 13 1.72 -14.17 -18.54
CA ALA A 13 2.28 -13.10 -17.72
C ALA A 13 1.31 -11.92 -17.85
N ALA A 14 0.67 -11.54 -16.76
CA ALA A 14 -0.20 -10.37 -16.71
C ALA A 14 0.67 -9.12 -16.88
N VAL A 15 0.86 -8.69 -18.13
CA VAL A 15 1.40 -7.36 -18.44
C VAL A 15 0.27 -6.37 -18.17
N VAL A 16 0.33 -5.69 -17.01
CA VAL A 16 -0.53 -4.54 -16.73
C VAL A 16 -0.06 -3.37 -17.58
N LEU A 17 -0.62 -3.24 -18.79
CA LEU A 17 -0.48 -2.05 -19.61
C LEU A 17 -1.48 -0.99 -19.14
N ALA A 18 -1.08 -0.17 -18.17
CA ALA A 18 -1.76 1.07 -17.82
C ALA A 18 -0.97 2.30 -18.32
N LEU A 19 -0.82 2.42 -19.64
CA LEU A 19 -0.30 3.64 -20.28
C LEU A 19 -1.39 4.72 -20.29
N SER A 20 -1.41 5.57 -19.26
CA SER A 20 -1.80 7.01 -19.27
C SER A 20 -2.22 7.55 -17.90
N SER A 21 -1.51 7.22 -16.83
CA SER A 21 -1.57 7.92 -15.55
C SER A 21 -0.15 8.05 -15.04
N GLY A 22 0.44 9.25 -15.13
CA GLY A 22 1.83 9.49 -14.71
C GLY A 22 2.02 9.46 -13.18
N GLN A 23 1.85 8.27 -12.60
CA GLN A 23 2.20 7.82 -11.25
C GLN A 23 2.81 6.42 -11.42
N VAL A 24 3.76 6.07 -10.55
CA VAL A 24 4.22 4.69 -10.43
C VAL A 24 3.31 3.97 -9.44
N LEU A 25 2.70 2.88 -9.90
CA LEU A 25 2.09 1.91 -9.00
C LEU A 25 3.20 1.04 -8.43
N ALA A 26 3.26 0.93 -7.11
CA ALA A 26 4.23 0.07 -6.46
C ALA A 26 4.10 -1.36 -6.99
N ALA A 27 5.19 -1.93 -7.50
CA ALA A 27 5.26 -3.36 -7.76
C ALA A 27 5.43 -4.08 -6.41
N CYS A 28 4.57 -5.05 -6.14
CA CYS A 28 4.57 -5.78 -4.88
C CYS A 28 4.82 -7.27 -5.15
N THR A 29 5.51 -7.94 -4.23
CA THR A 29 5.52 -9.40 -4.17
C THR A 29 4.17 -9.91 -3.69
N ASP A 30 3.82 -11.14 -4.06
CA ASP A 30 2.68 -11.81 -3.44
C ASP A 30 3.01 -12.20 -1.99
N GLY A 31 1.99 -12.19 -1.15
CA GLY A 31 2.05 -12.67 0.22
C GLY A 31 0.66 -13.13 0.66
N PRO A 32 0.54 -14.20 1.48
CA PRO A 32 -0.76 -14.69 1.91
C PRO A 32 -1.52 -13.68 2.79
N GLY A 33 -0.84 -12.66 3.33
CA GLY A 33 -1.41 -11.76 4.34
C GLY A 33 -1.55 -12.44 5.70
N TRP A 34 -2.09 -11.71 6.67
CA TRP A 34 -2.35 -12.24 8.00
C TRP A 34 -3.65 -13.02 8.08
N THR A 35 -3.68 -14.01 8.97
CA THR A 35 -4.95 -14.55 9.47
C THR A 35 -5.62 -13.54 10.40
N PRO A 36 -6.92 -13.68 10.71
CA PRO A 36 -7.60 -12.83 11.68
C PRO A 36 -6.92 -12.80 13.05
N GLU A 37 -6.39 -13.94 13.51
CA GLU A 37 -5.67 -14.04 14.79
C GLU A 37 -4.35 -13.27 14.75
N GLU A 38 -3.59 -13.39 13.66
CA GLU A 38 -2.34 -12.66 13.48
C GLU A 38 -2.56 -11.17 13.34
N PHE A 39 -3.66 -10.77 12.69
CA PHE A 39 -4.06 -9.37 12.64
C PHE A 39 -4.48 -8.84 14.02
N ALA A 40 -5.18 -9.64 14.82
CA ALA A 40 -5.52 -9.28 16.20
C ALA A 40 -4.25 -9.13 17.07
N GLU A 41 -3.27 -10.01 16.91
CA GLU A 41 -1.97 -9.89 17.56
C GLU A 41 -1.26 -8.60 17.11
N TYR A 42 -1.18 -8.37 15.80
CA TYR A 42 -0.59 -7.18 15.21
C TYR A 42 -1.16 -5.87 15.78
N GLN A 43 -2.48 -5.79 15.95
CA GLN A 43 -3.13 -4.60 16.50
C GLN A 43 -2.65 -4.26 17.92
N SER A 44 -2.12 -5.23 18.68
CA SER A 44 -1.53 -4.99 20.00
C SER A 44 -0.06 -4.56 19.96
N LEU A 45 0.60 -4.66 18.81
CA LEU A 45 2.02 -4.36 18.66
C LEU A 45 2.27 -2.86 18.40
N ASN A 46 3.10 -2.26 19.26
CA ASN A 46 3.70 -0.95 19.02
C ASN A 46 5.10 -1.05 18.37
N ASP A 47 5.69 -2.24 18.37
CA ASP A 47 6.98 -2.53 17.74
C ASP A 47 6.90 -3.93 17.10
N THR A 48 7.31 -4.02 15.84
CA THR A 48 7.26 -5.26 15.05
C THR A 48 8.63 -5.93 14.92
N THR A 49 9.64 -5.47 15.67
CA THR A 49 10.99 -6.06 15.66
C THR A 49 10.93 -7.53 16.04
N GLY A 50 11.39 -8.39 15.12
CA GLY A 50 11.41 -9.84 15.33
C GLY A 50 10.06 -10.54 15.21
N TRP A 51 8.98 -9.82 14.89
CA TRP A 51 7.68 -10.44 14.69
C TRP A 51 7.58 -11.11 13.31
N ALA A 52 7.37 -12.42 13.31
CA ALA A 52 7.35 -13.23 12.08
C ALA A 52 6.19 -12.90 11.14
N GLY A 53 5.10 -12.30 11.65
CA GLY A 53 3.95 -11.92 10.84
C GLY A 53 4.30 -10.95 9.70
N MET A 54 5.35 -10.13 9.84
CA MET A 54 5.80 -9.22 8.78
C MET A 54 6.17 -9.96 7.47
N GLU A 55 6.67 -11.18 7.56
CA GLU A 55 7.17 -11.95 6.42
C GLU A 55 6.03 -12.51 5.54
N LYS A 56 4.79 -12.48 6.03
CA LYS A 56 3.60 -12.95 5.31
C LYS A 56 2.95 -11.89 4.44
N LEU A 57 3.30 -10.62 4.67
CA LEU A 57 2.71 -9.52 3.91
C LEU A 57 3.30 -9.46 2.50
N ALA A 58 2.46 -9.08 1.54
CA ALA A 58 2.94 -8.61 0.25
C ALA A 58 3.93 -7.45 0.47
N GLN A 59 5.10 -7.50 -0.16
CA GLN A 59 6.17 -6.50 0.01
C GLN A 59 6.28 -5.66 -1.25
N CYS A 60 6.07 -4.36 -1.13
CA CYS A 60 6.32 -3.39 -2.17
C CYS A 60 7.55 -2.57 -1.79
N THR A 61 8.47 -2.39 -2.71
CA THR A 61 9.63 -1.52 -2.53
C THR A 61 9.53 -0.38 -3.52
N ILE A 62 9.68 0.85 -3.04
CA ILE A 62 9.70 2.05 -3.85
C ILE A 62 11.07 2.68 -3.72
N ASP A 63 11.70 3.03 -4.83
CA ASP A 63 12.91 3.85 -4.83
C ASP A 63 12.57 5.33 -5.09
N ALA A 64 13.44 6.23 -4.68
CA ALA A 64 13.29 7.66 -4.85
C ALA A 64 13.20 8.07 -6.34
N ASP A 65 13.85 7.32 -7.24
CA ASP A 65 13.81 7.55 -8.69
C ASP A 65 12.47 7.18 -9.35
N GLU A 66 11.67 6.35 -8.70
CA GLU A 66 10.32 5.97 -9.12
C GLU A 66 9.25 7.00 -8.71
N LEU A 67 9.61 8.00 -7.89
CA LEU A 67 8.67 9.01 -7.44
C LEU A 67 8.27 9.95 -8.57
N THR A 68 6.99 10.31 -8.59
CA THR A 68 6.44 11.27 -9.57
C THR A 68 6.02 12.56 -8.88
N PRO A 69 6.03 13.73 -9.55
CA PRO A 69 5.50 14.95 -8.97
C PRO A 69 4.04 14.78 -8.52
N ALA A 70 3.69 15.28 -7.33
CA ALA A 70 2.33 15.21 -6.83
C ALA A 70 1.33 15.87 -7.78
N LYS A 71 0.16 15.23 -7.90
CA LYS A 71 -0.96 15.70 -8.73
C LYS A 71 -2.22 15.78 -7.88
N SER A 72 -3.21 16.55 -8.34
CA SER A 72 -4.50 16.69 -7.67
C SER A 72 -5.17 15.33 -7.47
N HIS A 73 -5.58 15.03 -6.23
CA HIS A 73 -6.19 13.77 -5.81
C HIS A 73 -7.41 13.34 -6.66
N GLY A 74 -8.27 14.28 -7.06
CA GLY A 74 -9.59 13.98 -7.65
C GLY A 74 -9.61 13.25 -9.01
N ARG A 75 -8.51 13.15 -9.76
CA ARG A 75 -8.47 12.36 -11.01
C ARG A 75 -8.20 10.87 -10.79
N PHE A 76 -7.63 10.51 -9.64
CA PHE A 76 -7.17 9.16 -9.33
C PHE A 76 -8.24 8.34 -8.62
N GLU A 77 -8.98 8.98 -7.71
CA GLU A 77 -10.16 8.45 -7.02
C GLU A 77 -11.12 7.72 -7.98
N ALA A 78 -11.40 8.33 -9.14
CA ALA A 78 -12.31 7.78 -10.13
C ALA A 78 -11.79 6.55 -10.89
N ARG A 79 -10.47 6.30 -10.87
CA ARG A 79 -9.82 5.20 -11.63
C ARG A 79 -9.36 4.05 -10.74
N ALA A 80 -8.97 4.33 -9.50
CA ALA A 80 -8.46 3.33 -8.58
C ALA A 80 -9.55 2.38 -8.07
N GLY A 81 -10.77 2.90 -7.85
CA GLY A 81 -11.91 2.13 -7.34
C GLY A 81 -11.71 1.64 -5.89
N GLY A 82 -12.76 1.71 -5.06
CA GLY A 82 -12.80 1.16 -3.70
C GLY A 82 -11.91 1.84 -2.64
N ARG A 83 -10.58 1.91 -2.84
CA ARG A 83 -9.59 2.41 -1.87
C ARG A 83 -8.22 2.70 -2.48
N GLU A 84 -7.48 3.63 -1.89
CA GLU A 84 -6.14 4.00 -2.32
C GLU A 84 -5.30 4.54 -1.17
N TRP A 85 -3.98 4.37 -1.28
CA TRP A 85 -2.98 5.03 -0.45
C TRP A 85 -1.95 5.69 -1.35
N GLN A 86 -1.56 6.91 -1.01
CA GLN A 86 -0.46 7.62 -1.64
C GLN A 86 0.55 8.05 -0.59
N GLY A 87 1.82 7.74 -0.83
CA GLY A 87 2.94 8.14 0.00
C GLY A 87 3.65 9.35 -0.58
N TYR A 88 4.07 10.29 0.27
CA TYR A 88 4.65 11.56 -0.15
C TYR A 88 6.02 11.82 0.48
N SER A 89 6.91 12.46 -0.29
CA SER A 89 8.26 12.86 0.14
C SER A 89 8.30 14.15 0.95
N SER A 90 7.15 14.78 1.23
CA SER A 90 7.03 15.97 2.07
C SER A 90 5.80 15.88 2.98
N SER A 91 5.70 16.76 3.98
CA SER A 91 4.54 16.83 4.87
C SER A 91 3.29 17.35 4.13
N GLY A 92 2.13 17.12 4.71
CA GLY A 92 0.85 17.63 4.19
C GLY A 92 0.44 17.07 2.82
N CYS A 93 0.82 15.83 2.51
CA CYS A 93 0.51 15.13 1.26
C CYS A 93 0.93 15.91 0.02
N SER A 94 2.18 16.36 0.02
CA SER A 94 2.78 17.22 -1.01
C SER A 94 4.14 16.69 -1.47
N GLY A 95 4.73 17.31 -2.49
CA GLY A 95 6.06 16.93 -3.00
C GLY A 95 6.01 15.83 -4.05
N ALA A 96 6.95 14.89 -4.01
CA ALA A 96 6.96 13.73 -4.90
C ALA A 96 6.18 12.58 -4.25
N GLN A 97 5.51 11.75 -5.06
CA GLN A 97 4.56 10.75 -4.58
C GLN A 97 4.68 9.39 -5.28
N THR A 98 4.18 8.37 -4.58
CA THR A 98 3.91 7.00 -5.06
C THR A 98 2.49 6.59 -4.67
N ALA A 99 1.93 5.58 -5.33
CA ALA A 99 0.57 5.11 -5.06
C ALA A 99 0.47 3.58 -4.97
N VAL A 100 -0.43 3.12 -4.11
CA VAL A 100 -0.86 1.72 -4.01
C VAL A 100 -2.39 1.69 -3.97
N THR A 101 -3.00 1.03 -4.95
CA THR A 101 -4.46 1.00 -5.16
C THR A 101 -5.07 -0.39 -4.97
N SER A 102 -4.25 -1.43 -4.82
CA SER A 102 -4.68 -2.81 -4.69
C SER A 102 -3.96 -3.53 -3.56
N GLY A 103 -4.59 -4.58 -3.03
CA GLY A 103 -3.94 -5.50 -2.08
C GLY A 103 -4.18 -5.25 -0.59
N PHE A 104 -4.84 -4.15 -0.17
CA PHE A 104 -4.90 -3.78 1.26
C PHE A 104 -5.33 -4.94 2.19
N GLY A 105 -6.39 -5.69 1.88
CA GLY A 105 -6.74 -6.97 2.53
C GLY A 105 -6.27 -7.14 3.99
N CYS A 106 -5.55 -8.23 4.24
CA CYS A 106 -4.91 -8.52 5.54
C CYS A 106 -3.45 -8.07 5.61
N GLY A 107 -3.11 -6.94 4.98
CA GLY A 107 -1.82 -6.30 5.08
C GLY A 107 -0.99 -6.33 3.78
N VAL A 108 -0.45 -5.16 3.44
CA VAL A 108 0.61 -4.95 2.46
C VAL A 108 1.68 -4.10 3.13
N CYS A 109 2.94 -4.48 3.03
CA CYS A 109 4.05 -3.65 3.47
C CYS A 109 4.64 -2.87 2.29
N VAL A 110 4.75 -1.56 2.42
CA VAL A 110 5.40 -0.68 1.43
C VAL A 110 6.64 -0.06 2.07
N SER A 111 7.81 -0.30 1.49
CA SER A 111 9.10 0.19 1.97
C SER A 111 9.69 1.24 1.04
N ALA A 112 10.19 2.33 1.61
CA ALA A 112 10.96 3.34 0.89
C ALA A 112 12.44 2.96 0.87
N THR A 113 13.06 3.11 -0.29
CA THR A 113 14.50 2.95 -0.54
C THR A 113 15.05 4.29 -0.99
N ASN A 114 16.14 4.77 -0.37
CA ASN A 114 16.76 6.08 -0.67
C ASN A 114 15.89 7.33 -0.41
N PHE A 115 14.72 7.19 0.21
CA PHE A 115 13.93 8.32 0.72
C PHE A 115 13.11 7.89 1.96
N TYR A 116 12.29 8.81 2.48
CA TYR A 116 11.34 8.54 3.55
C TYR A 116 9.97 9.11 3.18
N PHE A 117 8.91 8.44 3.65
CA PHE A 117 7.58 9.02 3.64
C PHE A 117 7.46 10.05 4.76
N TYR A 118 6.99 11.25 4.41
CA TYR A 118 6.72 12.34 5.36
C TYR A 118 5.24 12.63 5.51
N SER A 119 4.41 12.06 4.65
CA SER A 119 2.98 12.00 4.83
C SER A 119 2.38 10.89 3.98
N GLY A 120 1.14 10.54 4.27
CA GLY A 120 0.34 9.75 3.35
C GLY A 120 -1.10 10.17 3.31
N TRP A 121 -1.69 9.92 2.15
CA TRP A 121 -3.08 10.19 1.86
C TRP A 121 -3.80 8.86 1.67
N LEU A 122 -4.90 8.66 2.37
CA LEU A 122 -5.80 7.53 2.18
C LEU A 122 -7.07 8.01 1.50
N TRP A 123 -7.64 7.16 0.67
CA TRP A 123 -8.94 7.36 0.07
C TRP A 123 -9.79 6.09 0.10
N ARG A 124 -11.10 6.29 0.18
CA ARG A 124 -12.13 5.26 0.02
C ARG A 124 -13.27 5.81 -0.81
N GLU A 125 -13.84 4.94 -1.65
CA GLU A 125 -14.99 5.29 -2.48
C GLU A 125 -16.27 5.43 -1.66
N ARG A 126 -16.42 4.63 -0.61
CA ARG A 126 -17.62 4.57 0.23
C ARG A 126 -17.27 4.77 1.70
N ALA A 127 -18.05 5.62 2.37
CA ALA A 127 -18.00 5.79 3.81
C ALA A 127 -18.65 4.61 4.53
N ALA A 128 -17.95 3.48 4.56
CA ALA A 128 -18.33 2.28 5.31
C ALA A 128 -17.11 1.67 6.01
N ASN A 129 -17.38 0.94 7.09
CA ASN A 129 -16.38 0.08 7.73
C ASN A 129 -16.33 -1.28 7.01
N PRO A 130 -15.16 -1.95 7.01
CA PRO A 130 -13.85 -1.46 7.47
C PRO A 130 -13.26 -0.44 6.48
N TYR A 131 -12.55 0.58 6.97
CA TYR A 131 -11.90 1.58 6.12
C TYR A 131 -10.41 1.27 5.91
N PRO A 132 -9.82 1.72 4.78
CA PRO A 132 -8.38 1.64 4.55
C PRO A 132 -7.60 2.29 5.68
N THR A 133 -6.58 1.60 6.16
CA THR A 133 -5.76 2.02 7.31
C THR A 133 -4.29 1.90 6.95
N ALA A 134 -3.47 2.80 7.49
CA ALA A 134 -2.03 2.86 7.27
C ALA A 134 -1.27 3.01 8.60
N ASP A 135 -0.37 2.08 8.89
CA ASP A 135 0.53 2.13 10.04
C ASP A 135 1.97 2.37 9.58
N TYR A 136 2.60 3.41 10.08
CA TYR A 136 3.91 3.88 9.65
C TYR A 136 5.01 3.39 10.57
N TYR A 137 6.17 3.06 10.02
CA TYR A 137 7.26 2.43 10.76
C TYR A 137 8.61 3.10 10.54
N THR A 138 9.48 2.96 11.55
CA THR A 138 10.84 3.53 11.58
C THR A 138 11.82 2.84 10.64
N GLN A 139 11.60 1.57 10.28
CA GLN A 139 12.54 0.78 9.46
C GLN A 139 11.86 0.26 8.19
N SER A 140 12.65 -0.17 7.21
CA SER A 140 12.14 -0.85 6.01
C SER A 140 11.58 -2.24 6.38
N GLY A 141 10.77 -2.81 5.47
CA GLY A 141 10.10 -4.09 5.69
C GLY A 141 9.05 -4.05 6.79
N CYS A 142 8.53 -2.86 7.11
CA CYS A 142 7.51 -2.65 8.15
C CYS A 142 7.93 -3.12 9.54
N ARG A 143 9.24 -3.06 9.79
CA ARG A 143 9.87 -3.43 11.06
C ARG A 143 10.09 -2.22 11.97
N GLY A 144 10.33 -2.52 13.25
CA GLY A 144 10.65 -1.52 14.26
C GLY A 144 9.43 -0.88 14.89
N THR A 145 9.64 0.26 15.51
CA THR A 145 8.59 0.98 16.25
C THR A 145 7.61 1.64 15.29
N LYS A 146 6.31 1.53 15.62
CA LYS A 146 5.20 2.22 14.96
C LYS A 146 5.30 3.72 15.27
N LEU A 147 5.35 4.53 14.22
CA LEU A 147 5.43 5.99 14.27
C LEU A 147 4.06 6.65 14.33
N HIS A 148 3.11 6.11 13.56
CA HIS A 148 1.81 6.72 13.37
C HIS A 148 0.80 5.69 12.89
N HIS A 149 -0.45 5.85 13.31
CA HIS A 149 -1.59 5.11 12.81
C HIS A 149 -2.53 6.11 12.12
N GLN A 150 -2.86 5.84 10.86
CA GLN A 150 -3.75 6.66 10.05
C GLN A 150 -4.96 5.85 9.61
N GLY A 151 -6.15 6.41 9.85
CA GLY A 151 -7.42 5.92 9.34
C GLY A 151 -8.16 6.99 8.55
N ILE A 152 -9.39 6.69 8.15
CA ILE A 152 -10.33 7.67 7.60
C ILE A 152 -11.48 7.85 8.59
N GLU A 153 -11.66 9.06 9.11
CA GLU A 153 -12.64 9.35 10.16
C GLU A 153 -14.08 9.36 9.63
N GLY A 154 -15.00 8.78 10.41
CA GLY A 154 -16.46 8.99 10.28
C GLY A 154 -16.99 8.78 8.86
N SER A 155 -17.53 9.84 8.26
CA SER A 155 -18.09 9.86 6.91
C SER A 155 -17.14 10.41 5.83
N GLN A 156 -15.89 10.73 6.18
CA GLN A 156 -14.93 11.29 5.23
C GLN A 156 -14.54 10.24 4.19
N THR A 157 -14.23 10.65 2.97
CA THR A 157 -13.72 9.73 1.94
C THR A 157 -12.20 9.70 1.89
N THR A 158 -11.53 10.64 2.58
CA THR A 158 -10.09 10.78 2.55
C THR A 158 -9.52 11.14 3.91
N SER A 159 -8.22 10.90 4.09
CA SER A 159 -7.42 11.48 5.16
C SER A 159 -6.02 11.80 4.65
N CYS A 160 -5.40 12.83 5.20
CA CYS A 160 -3.99 13.15 4.98
C CYS A 160 -3.31 13.36 6.32
N ASN A 161 -2.27 12.58 6.60
CA ASN A 161 -1.51 12.70 7.83
C ASN A 161 -0.03 12.89 7.55
N SER A 162 0.57 13.87 8.22
CA SER A 162 2.03 14.02 8.24
C SER A 162 2.64 13.05 9.24
N VAL A 163 3.76 12.45 8.87
CA VAL A 163 4.50 11.49 9.69
C VAL A 163 5.96 11.90 9.75
N ASN A 164 6.61 11.56 10.86
CA ASN A 164 8.02 11.91 11.04
C ASN A 164 8.93 10.83 10.42
N ARG A 165 9.28 11.02 9.15
CA ARG A 165 10.33 10.24 8.45
C ARG A 165 10.11 8.72 8.53
N ALA A 166 8.98 8.25 8.01
CA ALA A 166 8.66 6.83 7.96
C ALA A 166 9.45 6.13 6.85
N ALA A 167 10.11 5.02 7.19
CA ALA A 167 10.83 4.19 6.23
C ALA A 167 9.92 3.16 5.54
N SER A 168 8.78 2.84 6.14
CA SER A 168 7.78 1.96 5.55
C SER A 168 6.39 2.19 6.14
N VAL A 169 5.39 1.58 5.51
CA VAL A 169 3.98 1.63 5.91
C VAL A 169 3.32 0.28 5.69
N ILE A 170 2.47 -0.14 6.62
CA ILE A 170 1.55 -1.27 6.44
C ILE A 170 0.19 -0.72 6.05
N LEU A 171 -0.37 -1.23 4.97
CA LEU A 171 -1.70 -0.88 4.47
C LEU A 171 -2.64 -2.06 4.67
N TYR A 172 -3.79 -1.84 5.32
CA TYR A 172 -4.75 -2.90 5.58
C TYR A 172 -6.20 -2.43 5.56
N GLN A 173 -7.12 -3.37 5.29
CA GLN A 173 -8.56 -3.12 5.36
C GLN A 173 -9.33 -4.44 5.56
N GLY A 174 -10.04 -4.55 6.67
CA GLY A 174 -11.05 -5.61 6.86
C GLY A 174 -10.49 -7.01 6.94
N CYS A 175 -9.57 -7.21 7.88
CA CYS A 175 -8.87 -8.46 8.13
C CYS A 175 -9.62 -9.33 9.15
#